data_AF-A0A7W1CX31-F1
#
_entry.id   AF-A0A7W1CX31-F1
#
_cell.length_a   1.000
_cell.length_b   1.000
_cell.length_c   1.000
_cell.angle_alpha   90.00
_cell.angle_beta   90.00
_cell.angle_gamma   90.00
#
_symmetry.space_group_name_H-M   'P 1'
#
loop_
_entity.id
_entity.type
_entity.pdbx_description
1 polymer ?
#
loop_
_entity_poly.entity_id
_entity_poly.type
_entity_poly.pdbx_seq_one_letter_code
_entity_poly.pdbx_strand_id
1 'polypeptide(L)' 'MFVKAAPEFSPAKLAREFKGYTSRVLRQRHKHLNTRMPTLWSRSYYAGSAGHVPDTTISRYIEAQETRKR' A
#
# COMPACT_ATOMS: atom_id res chain seq x y z
N MET A 1 -9.22 0.59 -1.90
CA MET A 1 -8.59 -0.19 -0.81
C MET A 1 -8.15 0.77 0.28
N PHE A 2 -8.35 0.41 1.55
CA PHE A 2 -7.77 1.11 2.69
C PHE A 2 -6.64 0.23 3.25
N VAL A 3 -5.44 0.79 3.37
CA VAL A 3 -4.23 0.00 3.68
C VAL A 3 -3.44 0.72 4.77
N LYS A 4 -3.18 0.01 5.87
CA LYS A 4 -2.18 0.39 6.86
C LYS A 4 -0.88 -0.34 6.52
N ALA A 5 0.18 0.40 6.27
CA ALA A 5 1.50 -0.14 5.98
C ALA A 5 2.56 0.61 6.79
N ALA A 6 3.70 -0.02 6.99
CA ALA A 6 4.85 0.62 7.59
C ALA A 6 5.47 1.65 6.61
N PRO A 7 6.08 2.74 7.10
CA PRO A 7 6.48 3.88 6.28
C PRO A 7 7.56 3.54 5.23
N GLU A 8 8.32 2.47 5.41
CA GLU A 8 9.29 1.95 4.43
C GLU A 8 8.62 1.41 3.14
N PHE A 9 7.31 1.19 3.15
CA PHE A 9 6.55 0.79 1.98
C PHE A 9 5.90 2.00 1.30
N SER A 10 6.51 2.46 0.22
CA SER A 10 5.91 3.52 -0.60
C SER A 10 4.58 3.05 -1.24
N PRO A 11 3.61 3.97 -1.46
CA PRO A 11 2.37 3.65 -2.15
C PRO A 11 2.58 2.99 -3.53
N ALA A 12 3.63 3.42 -4.25
CA ALA A 12 4.02 2.84 -5.54
C ALA A 12 4.40 1.36 -5.41
N LYS A 13 5.19 1.03 -4.37
CA LYS A 13 5.60 -0.35 -4.09
C LYS A 13 4.37 -1.22 -3.77
N LEU A 14 3.49 -0.74 -2.90
CA LEU A 14 2.26 -1.45 -2.55
C LEU A 14 1.35 -1.67 -3.78
N ALA A 15 1.12 -0.64 -4.58
CA ALA A 15 0.31 -0.74 -5.80
C ALA A 15 0.89 -1.76 -6.79
N ARG A 16 2.22 -1.79 -6.95
CA ARG A 16 2.90 -2.78 -7.78
C ARG A 16 2.67 -4.21 -7.27
N GLU A 17 2.88 -4.44 -5.98
CA GLU A 17 2.70 -5.78 -5.38
C GLU A 17 1.25 -6.24 -5.51
N PHE A 18 0.27 -5.39 -5.18
CA PHE A 18 -1.15 -5.75 -5.29
C PHE A 18 -1.55 -6.08 -6.73
N LYS A 19 -1.20 -5.22 -7.69
CA LYS A 19 -1.54 -5.44 -9.11
C LYS A 19 -0.81 -6.65 -9.68
N GLY A 20 0.48 -6.82 -9.37
CA GLY A 20 1.29 -7.93 -9.85
C GLY A 20 0.79 -9.27 -9.33
N TYR A 21 0.61 -9.37 -8.01
CA TYR A 21 0.13 -10.60 -7.37
C TYR A 21 -1.26 -11.00 -7.87
N THR A 22 -2.21 -10.07 -7.86
CA THR A 22 -3.58 -10.35 -8.32
C THR A 22 -3.63 -10.69 -9.81
N SER A 23 -2.84 -10.01 -10.65
CA SER A 23 -2.70 -10.36 -12.08
C SER A 23 -2.25 -11.81 -12.25
N ARG A 24 -1.20 -12.23 -11.53
CA ARG A 24 -0.70 -13.60 -11.58
C ARG A 24 -1.77 -14.62 -11.15
N VAL A 25 -2.38 -14.42 -9.98
CA VAL A 25 -3.35 -15.37 -9.42
C VAL A 25 -4.60 -15.49 -10.30
N LEU A 26 -5.14 -14.35 -10.77
CA LEU A 26 -6.34 -14.35 -11.62
C LEU A 26 -6.08 -15.01 -12.97
N ARG A 27 -4.91 -14.77 -13.58
CA ARG A 27 -4.50 -15.43 -14.84
C ARG A 27 -4.26 -16.93 -14.69
N GLN A 28 -3.84 -17.38 -13.50
CA GLN A 28 -3.71 -18.80 -13.21
C GLN A 28 -5.08 -19.47 -13.07
N ARG A 29 -6.02 -18.82 -12.39
CA ARG A 29 -7.39 -19.31 -12.16
C ARG A 29 -8.28 -19.23 -13.41
N HIS A 30 -8.11 -18.20 -14.23
CA HIS A 30 -8.94 -17.92 -15.39
C HIS A 30 -8.07 -17.82 -16.65
N LYS A 31 -7.79 -18.97 -17.28
CA LYS A 31 -6.84 -19.06 -18.40
C LYS A 31 -7.21 -18.19 -19.61
N HIS A 32 -8.50 -17.95 -19.84
CA HIS A 32 -8.97 -17.09 -20.93
C HIS A 32 -8.52 -15.62 -20.80
N LEU A 33 -8.13 -15.17 -19.60
CA LEU A 33 -7.57 -13.83 -19.40
C LEU A 33 -6.18 -13.68 -20.05
N ASN A 34 -5.45 -14.79 -20.27
CA ASN A 34 -4.13 -14.78 -20.91
C ASN A 34 -4.18 -14.43 -22.38
N THR A 35 -5.26 -14.78 -23.07
CA THR A 35 -5.41 -14.55 -24.50
C THR A 35 -6.17 -13.26 -24.81
N ARG A 36 -7.09 -12.83 -23.95
CA ARG A 36 -7.98 -11.68 -24.21
C ARG A 36 -7.45 -10.34 -23.71
N MET A 37 -6.53 -10.34 -22.75
CA MET A 37 -6.04 -9.10 -22.15
C MET A 37 -4.51 -9.13 -22.02
N PRO A 38 -3.78 -8.23 -22.69
CA PRO A 38 -2.33 -8.13 -22.55
C PRO A 38 -1.92 -7.70 -21.13
N THR A 39 -2.67 -6.78 -20.50
CA THR A 39 -2.50 -6.38 -19.11
C THR A 39 -3.83 -6.48 -18.35
N LEU A 40 -3.79 -6.94 -17.10
CA LEU A 40 -5.02 -7.06 -16.29
C LEU A 40 -5.37 -5.75 -15.57
N TRP A 41 -4.35 -4.95 -15.25
CA TRP A 41 -4.49 -3.68 -14.58
C TRP A 41 -3.83 -2.58 -15.41
N SER A 42 -4.39 -1.37 -15.35
CA SER A 42 -3.75 -0.18 -15.91
C SER A 42 -2.43 0.11 -15.19
N ARG A 43 -1.51 0.80 -15.88
CA ARG A 43 -0.23 1.22 -15.27
C ARG A 43 -0.44 2.21 -14.13
N SER A 44 -1.41 3.10 -14.26
CA SER A 44 -1.68 4.18 -13.30
C SER A 44 -2.37 3.69 -12.03
N TYR A 45 -2.09 4.31 -10.90
CA TYR A 45 -2.78 4.08 -9.63
C TYR A 45 -3.04 5.42 -8.93
N TYR A 46 -4.01 5.45 -8.03
CA TYR A 46 -4.30 6.60 -7.16
C TYR A 46 -4.05 6.20 -5.71
N ALA A 47 -3.45 7.10 -4.93
CA ALA A 47 -3.25 6.95 -3.51
C ALA A 47 -3.52 8.29 -2.81
N GLY A 48 -4.25 8.23 -1.70
CA GLY A 48 -4.49 9.37 -0.81
C GLY A 48 -4.27 8.93 0.63
N SER A 49 -3.82 9.86 1.47
CA SER A 49 -3.79 9.62 2.91
C SER A 49 -5.23 9.56 3.44
N ALA A 50 -5.44 8.70 4.42
CA ALA A 50 -6.72 8.62 5.10
C ALA A 50 -6.44 8.45 6.59
N GLY A 51 -6.77 9.48 7.36
CA GLY A 51 -6.57 9.51 8.80
C GLY A 51 -6.38 10.93 9.34
N HIS A 52 -6.93 11.16 10.53
CA HIS A 52 -6.60 12.27 11.40
C HIS A 52 -5.80 11.69 12.57
N VAL A 53 -4.58 12.18 12.80
CA VAL A 53 -3.80 11.79 13.99
C VAL A 53 -4.08 12.85 15.06
N PRO A 54 -4.60 12.48 16.25
CA PRO A 54 -4.85 13.45 17.31
C PRO A 54 -3.54 14.05 17.82
N ASP A 55 -3.55 15.34 18.16
CA ASP A 55 -2.38 16.05 18.72
C ASP A 55 -1.80 15.34 19.94
N THR A 56 -2.65 14.75 20.79
CA THR A 56 -2.22 13.96 21.96
C THR A 56 -1.34 12.77 21.60
N THR A 57 -1.55 12.17 20.42
CA THR A 57 -0.72 11.06 19.92
C THR A 57 0.64 11.56 19.47
N ILE A 58 0.70 12.75 18.86
CA ILE A 58 1.95 13.38 18.43
C ILE A 58 2.77 13.80 19.65
N SER A 59 2.16 14.46 20.64
CA SER A 59 2.85 14.90 21.86
C SER A 59 3.44 13.72 22.64
N ARG A 60 2.66 12.65 22.86
CA ARG A 60 3.15 11.43 23.52
C ARG A 60 4.32 10.79 22.76
N TYR A 61 4.30 10.83 21.43
CA TYR A 61 5.40 10.32 20.63
C TYR A 61 6.68 11.14 20.83
N ILE A 62 6.58 12.48 20.82
CA ILE A 62 7.74 13.38 21.04
C ILE A 62 8.36 13.16 22.42
N GLU A 63 7.55 13.16 23.48
CA GLU A 63 8.01 12.95 24.86
C GLU A 63 8.72 11.59 25.03
N ALA A 64 8.19 10.54 24.41
CA ALA A 64 8.79 9.20 24.41
C ALA A 64 10.12 9.11 23.64
N GLN A 65 10.35 9.98 22.64
CA GLN A 65 11.62 10.04 21.91
C GLN A 65 12.68 10.83 22.68
N GLU A 66 12.30 11.92 23.35
CA GLU A 66 13.23 12.71 24.17
C GLU A 66 13.75 11.93 25.38
N THR A 67 12.89 11.13 26.04
CA THR A 67 13.30 10.24 27.15
C THR A 67 14.23 9.11 26.71
N ARG A 68 14.26 8.78 25.41
CA ARG A 68 15.09 7.70 24.84
C ARG A 68 16.51 8.16 24.47
N LYS A 69 16.79 9.47 24.49
CA LYS A 69 18.15 10.01 24.36
C LYS A 69 18.90 9.82 25.68
N ARG A 70 19.55 8.66 25.85
CA ARG A 70 20.63 8.42 26.81
C ARG A 70 21.72 7.60 26.14
#